data_AF-A0A1M5JA52-F1
#
_entry.id   AF-A0A1M5JA52-F1
#
_cell.length_a   1.000
_cell.length_b   1.000
_cell.length_c   1.000
_cell.angle_alpha   90.00
_cell.angle_beta   90.00
_cell.angle_gamma   90.00
#
_symmetry.space_group_name_H-M   'P 1'
#
loop_
_entity.id
_entity.type
_entity.pdbx_description
1 polymer ?
#
loop_
_entity_poly.entity_id
_entity_poly.type
_entity_poly.pdbx_seq_one_letter_code
_entity_poly.pdbx_strand_id
1 'polypeptide(L)' 'MPTQKRSTGKSSKTGFIVGRTGFAKISAIEGIHLKPAMKDRAAEATSKGLSAEEYRKAIIRAHRKA' A
#
# COMPACT_ATOMS: atom_id res chain seq x y z
N MET A 1 -36.93 -15.16 -7.40
CA MET A 1 -35.90 -14.12 -7.16
C MET A 1 -34.90 -14.67 -6.14
N PRO A 2 -33.62 -14.83 -6.46
CA PRO A 2 -32.66 -15.44 -5.54
C PRO A 2 -32.31 -14.47 -4.41
N THR A 3 -32.40 -14.95 -3.17
CA THR A 3 -32.07 -14.20 -1.96
C THR A 3 -30.55 -14.16 -1.78
N GLN A 4 -29.98 -12.96 -1.73
CA GLN A 4 -28.54 -12.75 -1.60
C GLN A 4 -28.09 -13.03 -0.16
N LYS A 5 -27.28 -14.07 0.01
CA LYS A 5 -26.72 -14.52 1.29
C LYS A 5 -25.67 -13.51 1.76
N ARG A 6 -25.94 -12.75 2.82
CA ARG A 6 -24.94 -11.87 3.46
C ARG A 6 -23.95 -12.74 4.23
N SER A 7 -22.72 -12.81 3.74
CA SER A 7 -21.62 -13.49 4.42
C SER A 7 -21.22 -12.72 5.67
N THR A 8 -21.61 -13.23 6.83
CA THR A 8 -21.10 -12.82 8.14
C THR A 8 -19.70 -13.42 8.34
N GLY A 9 -18.66 -12.60 8.35
CA GLY A 9 -17.31 -13.10 8.62
C GLY A 9 -16.26 -12.01 8.85
N LYS A 10 -15.79 -11.95 10.10
CA LYS A 10 -14.56 -11.32 10.61
C LYS A 10 -14.60 -9.81 10.92
N SER A 11 -14.63 -9.54 12.23
CA SER A 11 -14.37 -8.26 12.93
C SER A 11 -13.82 -7.16 12.02
N SER A 12 -14.72 -6.30 11.54
CA SER A 12 -14.35 -5.13 10.75
C SER A 12 -13.72 -4.11 11.68
N LYS A 13 -12.43 -3.83 11.53
CA LYS A 13 -11.90 -2.54 11.96
C LYS A 13 -12.80 -1.47 11.33
N THR A 14 -13.56 -0.75 12.15
CA THR A 14 -14.43 0.34 11.72
C THR A 14 -13.55 1.47 11.21
N GLY A 15 -13.36 1.54 9.89
CA GLY A 15 -12.51 2.53 9.26
C GLY A 15 -12.70 2.56 7.75
N PHE A 16 -12.46 3.72 7.14
CA PHE A 16 -12.53 3.90 5.69
C PHE A 16 -11.18 3.57 5.04
N ILE A 17 -11.20 2.70 4.03
CA ILE A 17 -10.00 2.36 3.24
C ILE A 17 -9.97 3.27 2.01
N VAL A 18 -9.00 4.18 1.96
CA VAL A 18 -8.82 5.16 0.87
C VAL A 18 -8.30 4.52 -0.43
N GLY A 19 -7.54 3.42 -0.31
CA GLY A 19 -6.88 2.77 -1.43
C GLY A 19 -5.67 3.55 -1.98
N ARG A 20 -4.87 2.90 -2.84
CA ARG A 20 -3.59 3.46 -3.35
C ARG A 20 -3.78 4.77 -4.10
N THR A 21 -4.76 4.83 -4.99
CA THR A 21 -5.02 6.02 -5.82
C THR A 21 -5.46 7.22 -4.99
N GLY A 22 -6.35 7.01 -4.02
CA GLY A 22 -6.81 8.08 -3.13
C GLY A 22 -5.67 8.58 -2.23
N PHE A 23 -4.87 7.65 -1.68
CA PHE A 23 -3.71 8.01 -0.87
C PHE A 23 -2.71 8.84 -1.68
N ALA A 24 -2.40 8.44 -2.92
CA ALA A 24 -1.49 9.20 -3.79
C ALA A 24 -1.97 10.62 -4.09
N LYS A 25 -3.28 10.83 -4.28
CA LYS A 25 -3.87 12.16 -4.47
C LYS A 25 -3.71 13.04 -3.24
N ILE A 26 -4.00 12.50 -2.05
CA ILE A 26 -3.86 13.23 -0.78
C ILE A 26 -2.39 13.57 -0.52
N SER A 27 -1.51 12.58 -0.63
CA SER A 27 -0.06 12.79 -0.44
C SER A 27 0.52 13.84 -1.39
N ALA A 28 0.05 13.90 -2.64
CA ALA A 28 0.51 14.92 -3.59
C ALA A 28 0.10 16.34 -3.18
N ILE A 29 -1.09 16.52 -2.60
CA ILE A 29 -1.54 17.82 -2.07
C ILE A 29 -0.68 18.24 -0.87
N GLU A 30 -0.28 17.27 -0.04
CA GLU A 30 0.62 17.50 1.12
C GLU A 30 2.09 17.67 0.71
N GLY A 31 2.42 17.64 -0.59
CA GLY A 31 3.80 17.75 -1.09
C GLY A 31 4.65 16.50 -0.87
N ILE A 32 4.03 15.37 -0.51
CA ILE A 32 4.70 14.09 -0.30
C ILE A 32 4.84 13.37 -1.64
N HIS A 33 6.06 13.38 -2.18
CA HIS A 33 6.39 12.75 -3.45
C HIS A 33 7.49 11.68 -3.30
N LEU A 34 7.40 10.65 -4.13
CA LEU A 34 8.47 9.66 -4.26
C LEU A 34 9.66 10.27 -5.00
N LYS A 35 10.85 10.22 -4.37
CA LYS A 35 12.13 10.48 -5.04
C LYS A 35 12.40 9.42 -6.13
N PRO A 36 13.22 9.72 -7.16
CA PRO A 36 13.51 8.76 -8.24
C PRO A 36 13.90 7.36 -7.73
N ALA A 37 14.88 7.28 -6.81
CA ALA A 37 15.30 6.00 -6.23
C ALA A 37 14.18 5.22 -5.50
N MET A 38 13.16 5.92 -4.98
CA MET A 38 12.00 5.26 -4.35
C MET A 38 11.05 4.71 -5.41
N LYS A 39 10.90 5.39 -6.56
CA LYS A 39 10.11 4.91 -7.69
C LYS A 39 10.72 3.64 -8.29
N ASP A 40 12.05 3.63 -8.46
CA ASP A 40 12.77 2.46 -8.98
C ASP A 40 12.58 1.25 -8.08
N ARG A 41 12.68 1.44 -6.76
CA ARG A 41 12.42 0.37 -5.78
C ARG A 41 10.99 -0.15 -5.84
N ALA A 42 10.01 0.73 -6.06
CA ALA A 42 8.61 0.34 -6.20
C ALA A 42 8.39 -0.49 -7.49
N ALA A 43 9.04 -0.10 -8.58
CA ALA A 43 9.02 -0.84 -9.84
C ALA A 43 9.69 -2.21 -9.69
N GLU A 44 10.86 -2.28 -9.07
CA GLU A 44 11.55 -3.55 -8.78
C GLU A 44 10.71 -4.48 -7.91
N ALA A 45 10.09 -3.96 -6.86
CA ALA A 45 9.25 -4.76 -5.97
C ALA A 45 8.06 -5.37 -6.72
N THR A 46 7.48 -4.61 -7.65
CA THR A 46 6.40 -5.08 -8.53
C THR A 46 6.91 -6.14 -9.50
N SER A 47 8.06 -5.90 -10.14
CA SER A 47 8.68 -6.85 -11.08
C SER A 47 9.09 -8.17 -10.42
N LYS A 48 9.55 -8.11 -9.16
CA LYS A 48 9.96 -9.28 -8.37
C LYS A 48 8.78 -9.99 -7.70
N GLY A 49 7.56 -9.46 -7.82
CA GLY A 49 6.37 -10.04 -7.20
C GLY A 49 6.43 -10.07 -5.67
N LEU A 50 7.12 -9.10 -5.04
CA LEU A 50 7.31 -9.10 -3.60
C LEU A 50 5.97 -9.03 -2.86
N SER A 51 5.86 -9.79 -1.78
CA SER A 51 4.77 -9.63 -0.82
C SER A 51 4.85 -8.26 -0.15
N ALA A 52 3.71 -7.81 0.41
CA ALA A 52 3.66 -6.54 1.12
C ALA A 52 4.65 -6.49 2.31
N GLU A 53 4.92 -7.62 2.96
CA GLU A 53 5.89 -7.69 4.06
C GLU A 53 7.33 -7.55 3.59
N GLU A 54 7.69 -8.24 2.51
CA GLU A 54 9.03 -8.16 1.92
C GLU A 54 9.30 -6.76 1.39
N TYR A 55 8.32 -6.14 0.74
CA TYR A 55 8.44 -4.78 0.26
C TYR A 55 8.65 -3.79 1.41
N ARG A 56 7.89 -3.92 2.52
CA ARG A 56 8.09 -3.12 3.73
C ARG A 56 9.49 -3.29 4.31
N LYS A 57 9.98 -4.53 4.43
CA LYS A 57 11.34 -4.81 4.92
C LYS A 57 12.40 -4.18 4.02
N ALA A 58 12.23 -4.21 2.70
CA ALA A 58 13.14 -3.58 1.75
C ALA A 58 13.21 -2.05 1.93
N ILE A 59 12.06 -1.39 2.13
CA ILE A 59 12.01 0.05 2.43
C ILE A 59 12.73 0.36 3.74
N ILE A 60 12.43 -0.38 4.81
CA ILE A 60 13.06 -0.17 6.13
C ILE A 60 14.58 -0.32 6.03
N ARG A 61 15.07 -1.39 5.39
CA ARG A 61 16.51 -1.63 5.22
C ARG A 61 17.21 -0.48 4.51
N ALA A 62 16.59 0.07 3.48
CA ALA A 62 17.17 1.16 2.70
C ALA A 62 17.15 2.53 3.39
N HIS A 63 16.33 2.72 4.43
CA HIS A 63 16.25 3.96 5.19
C HIS A 63 16.70 3.82 6.64
N ARG A 64 17.22 2.64 7.03
CA ARG A 64 17.82 2.43 8.33
C ARG A 64 19.04 3.34 8.44
N LYS A 65 19.07 4.21 9.46
CA LYS A 65 20.30 4.95 9.82
C LYS A 65 21.40 3.93 10.14
N ALA A 66 22.62 4.24 9.70
CA ALA A 66 23.82 3.54 10.15
C ALA A 66 23.95 3.66 11.67
#